data_AF-A0A974NEL5-F1
#
_entry.id   AF-A0A974NEL5-F1
#
_cell.length_a   1.000
_cell.length_b   1.000
_cell.length_c   1.000
_cell.angle_alpha   90.00
_cell.angle_beta   90.00
_cell.angle_gamma   90.00
#
_symmetry.space_group_name_H-M   'P 1'
#
loop_
_entity.id
_entity.type
_entity.pdbx_description
1 polymer ?
#
loop_
_entity_poly.entity_id
_entity_poly.type
_entity_poly.pdbx_seq_one_letter_code
_entity_poly.pdbx_strand_id
1 'polypeptide(L)'
;MKSIINASERGKNNPWFTGAIVTHDGAVIHETERVFNTLHAPAGEKWGADGKVNGVRIGLAGCQAVAFARIGDGTWDTEKFNYGNQIGVAHGRIIGFLKPTFPSSYSGTVEDFGVLTVDCAILGDD
;
A
#
# COMPACT_ATOMS: atom_id res chain seq x y z
N MET A 1 7.64 -18.21 1.97
CA MET A 1 6.38 -17.43 2.06
C MET A 1 5.38 -18.29 2.80
N LYS A 2 4.93 -17.92 4.00
CA LYS A 2 3.96 -18.71 4.77
C LYS A 2 2.56 -18.15 4.50
N SER A 3 1.68 -18.97 3.97
CA SER A 3 0.27 -18.65 3.74
C SER A 3 -0.47 -18.44 5.07
N ILE A 4 -1.55 -17.66 5.07
CA ILE A 4 -2.37 -17.30 6.25
C ILE A 4 -2.93 -18.53 7.01
N ILE A 5 -3.00 -19.70 6.35
CA ILE A 5 -3.35 -20.99 6.99
C ILE A 5 -2.24 -21.56 7.89
N ASN A 6 -1.00 -21.09 7.76
CA ASN A 6 0.21 -21.59 8.45
C ASN A 6 1.00 -20.47 9.17
N ALA A 7 0.41 -19.28 9.34
CA ALA A 7 1.04 -18.16 10.04
C ALA A 7 0.88 -18.30 11.57
N SER A 8 1.89 -17.81 12.30
CA SER A 8 1.95 -17.72 13.78
C SER A 8 0.64 -17.19 14.38
N GLU A 9 0.36 -17.55 15.65
CA GLU A 9 -0.87 -17.29 16.43
C GLU A 9 -1.84 -16.27 15.80
N ARG A 10 -3.07 -16.73 15.50
CA ARG A 10 -4.19 -15.83 15.16
C ARG A 10 -4.57 -15.04 16.41
N GLY A 11 -3.85 -13.95 16.66
CA GLY A 11 -4.04 -13.12 17.85
C GLY A 11 -3.35 -11.77 17.72
N LYS A 12 -3.57 -10.89 18.70
CA LYS A 12 -3.05 -9.51 18.76
C LYS A 12 -1.52 -9.41 18.69
N ASN A 13 -0.82 -10.51 18.94
CA ASN A 13 0.63 -10.60 18.88
C ASN A 13 1.18 -10.77 17.45
N ASN A 14 0.31 -11.06 16.48
CA ASN A 14 0.72 -11.15 15.09
C ASN A 14 0.62 -9.75 14.43
N PRO A 15 1.73 -9.21 13.87
CA PRO A 15 1.79 -7.86 13.32
C PRO A 15 0.84 -7.64 12.12
N TRP A 16 0.25 -8.70 11.57
CA TRP A 16 -0.81 -8.60 10.56
C TRP A 16 -2.17 -8.19 11.15
N PHE A 17 -2.42 -8.40 12.44
CA PHE A 17 -3.71 -8.09 13.08
C PHE A 17 -3.69 -6.77 13.87
N THR A 18 -2.56 -6.08 13.96
CA THR A 18 -2.49 -4.77 14.63
C THR A 18 -3.19 -3.71 13.76
N GLY A 19 -4.31 -3.18 14.25
CA GLY A 19 -5.14 -2.20 13.52
C GLY A 19 -6.18 -2.80 12.58
N ALA A 20 -6.39 -4.13 12.62
CA ALA A 20 -7.50 -4.79 11.93
C ALA A 20 -8.71 -4.92 12.87
N ILE A 21 -9.90 -4.60 12.37
CA ILE A 21 -11.13 -4.54 13.20
C ILE A 21 -11.94 -5.84 13.07
N VAL A 22 -12.08 -6.35 11.84
CA VAL A 22 -12.89 -7.56 11.55
C VAL A 22 -12.11 -8.47 10.62
N THR A 23 -12.08 -9.76 10.96
CA THR A 23 -11.73 -10.80 9.99
C THR A 23 -13.04 -11.43 9.50
N HIS A 24 -13.38 -11.26 8.23
CA HIS A 24 -14.57 -11.86 7.62
C HIS A 24 -14.11 -12.85 6.55
N ASP A 25 -14.47 -14.13 6.71
CA ASP A 25 -14.10 -15.22 5.80
C ASP A 25 -12.61 -15.23 5.39
N GLY A 26 -11.71 -15.08 6.36
CA GLY A 26 -10.26 -15.07 6.12
C GLY A 26 -9.69 -13.77 5.54
N ALA A 27 -10.52 -12.79 5.15
CA ALA A 27 -10.09 -11.45 4.80
C ALA A 27 -9.88 -10.60 6.05
N VAL A 28 -8.73 -9.95 6.16
CA VAL A 28 -8.40 -9.03 7.25
C VAL A 28 -8.67 -7.60 6.77
N ILE A 29 -9.61 -6.91 7.43
CA ILE A 29 -10.01 -5.56 7.05
C ILE A 29 -9.26 -4.55 7.90
N HIS A 30 -8.54 -3.66 7.23
CA HIS A 30 -7.91 -2.48 7.81
C HIS A 30 -8.73 -1.24 7.46
N GLU A 31 -9.26 -0.57 8.48
CA GLU A 31 -9.90 0.73 8.30
C GLU A 31 -8.83 1.82 8.40
N THR A 32 -8.85 2.79 7.48
CA THR A 32 -7.93 3.91 7.47
C THR A 32 -8.62 5.10 6.81
N GLU A 33 -8.51 6.27 7.42
CA GLU A 33 -9.10 7.51 6.88
C GLU A 33 -8.36 8.04 5.64
N ARG A 34 -7.12 7.56 5.42
CA ARG A 34 -6.24 7.96 4.30
C ARG A 34 -6.43 7.11 3.04
N VAL A 35 -7.64 6.62 2.80
CA VAL A 35 -7.95 5.90 1.56
C VAL A 35 -8.22 6.94 0.46
N PHE A 36 -7.75 6.66 -0.76
CA PHE A 36 -7.99 7.54 -1.90
C PHE A 36 -9.49 7.71 -2.13
N ASN A 37 -9.92 8.96 -2.18
CA ASN A 37 -11.28 9.36 -2.49
C ASN A 37 -11.28 10.54 -3.46
N THR A 38 -12.41 10.73 -4.15
CA THR A 38 -12.65 11.89 -5.01
C THR A 38 -13.49 12.96 -4.29
N LEU A 39 -13.60 12.90 -2.96
CA LEU A 39 -14.26 13.95 -2.20
C LEU A 39 -13.51 15.26 -2.36
N HIS A 40 -14.25 16.34 -2.60
CA HIS A 40 -13.74 17.69 -2.86
C HIS A 40 -12.94 17.85 -4.17
N ALA A 41 -12.89 16.84 -5.04
CA ALA A 41 -12.39 17.02 -6.40
C ALA A 41 -13.38 17.88 -7.21
N PRO A 42 -12.89 18.76 -8.12
CA PRO A 42 -13.75 19.60 -8.94
C PRO A 42 -14.63 18.75 -9.87
N ALA A 43 -15.79 19.31 -10.26
CA ALA A 43 -16.70 18.64 -11.19
C ALA A 43 -15.98 18.36 -12.52
N GLY A 44 -16.05 17.11 -12.99
CA GLY A 44 -15.27 16.61 -14.13
C GLY A 44 -14.06 15.77 -13.75
N GLU A 45 -13.58 15.85 -12.50
CA GLU A 45 -12.48 15.01 -11.97
C GLU A 45 -12.97 13.93 -10.99
N LYS A 46 -14.28 13.90 -10.69
CA LYS A 46 -14.92 12.83 -9.92
C LYS A 46 -15.26 11.63 -10.81
N TRP A 47 -15.77 10.54 -10.24
CA TRP A 47 -16.07 9.33 -11.00
C TRP A 47 -17.43 9.41 -11.73
N GLY A 48 -17.68 8.44 -12.61
CA GLY A 48 -18.90 8.36 -13.42
C GLY A 48 -18.82 9.12 -14.75
N ALA A 49 -19.73 8.84 -15.68
CA ALA A 49 -19.71 9.39 -17.05
C ALA A 49 -19.75 10.93 -17.09
N ASP A 50 -20.43 11.55 -16.12
CA ASP A 50 -20.54 13.01 -16.00
C ASP A 50 -19.51 13.62 -15.03
N GLY A 51 -18.62 12.82 -14.44
CA GLY A 51 -17.58 13.28 -13.51
C GLY A 51 -18.14 13.94 -12.24
N LYS A 52 -19.26 13.43 -11.73
CA LYS A 52 -19.99 13.98 -10.56
C LYS A 52 -20.08 13.03 -9.36
N VAL A 53 -19.72 11.77 -9.53
CA VAL A 53 -19.91 10.75 -8.48
C VAL A 53 -18.72 10.77 -7.53
N ASN A 54 -18.97 11.11 -6.26
CA ASN A 54 -18.00 10.89 -5.20
C ASN A 54 -17.73 9.40 -5.06
N GLY A 55 -16.47 9.03 -4.99
CA GLY A 55 -16.06 7.64 -4.92
C GLY A 55 -14.88 7.44 -4.00
N VAL A 56 -14.75 6.20 -3.54
CA VAL A 56 -13.64 5.72 -2.73
C VAL A 56 -13.07 4.46 -3.36
N ARG A 57 -11.75 4.36 -3.33
CA ARG A 57 -11.01 3.23 -3.89
C ARG A 57 -10.61 2.26 -2.80
N ILE A 58 -11.18 1.07 -2.81
CA ILE A 58 -10.80 -0.01 -1.90
C ILE A 58 -9.76 -0.90 -2.59
N GLY A 59 -8.62 -1.11 -1.94
CA GLY A 59 -7.60 -2.05 -2.39
C GLY A 59 -7.75 -3.39 -1.67
N LEU A 60 -8.01 -4.45 -2.42
CA LEU A 60 -7.90 -5.83 -1.94
C LEU A 60 -6.54 -6.37 -2.36
N ALA A 61 -5.65 -6.52 -1.39
CA ALA A 61 -4.36 -7.13 -1.60
C ALA A 61 -4.42 -8.62 -1.24
N GLY A 62 -4.18 -9.48 -2.23
CA GLY A 62 -3.91 -10.89 -1.99
C GLY A 62 -2.60 -11.10 -1.21
N CYS A 63 -2.26 -12.36 -0.96
CA CYS A 63 -0.99 -12.74 -0.32
C CYS A 63 0.18 -12.56 -1.29
N GLN A 64 0.51 -11.31 -1.61
CA GLN A 64 1.64 -10.97 -2.46
C GLN A 64 2.59 -10.06 -1.70
N ALA A 65 3.85 -10.48 -1.61
CA ALA A 65 4.89 -9.68 -0.97
C ALA A 65 5.43 -8.66 -1.97
N VAL A 66 5.57 -7.40 -1.58
CA VAL A 66 6.40 -6.45 -2.32
C VAL A 66 7.86 -6.84 -2.11
N ALA A 67 8.61 -7.00 -3.19
CA ALA A 67 10.06 -7.21 -3.10
C ALA A 67 10.72 -5.85 -2.90
N PHE A 68 11.27 -5.64 -1.70
CA PHE A 68 12.06 -4.47 -1.35
C PHE A 68 13.54 -4.81 -1.43
N ALA A 69 14.25 -4.17 -2.35
CA ALA A 69 15.68 -4.31 -2.50
C ALA A 69 16.37 -3.01 -2.07
N ARG A 70 17.32 -3.13 -1.14
CA ARG A 70 18.24 -2.05 -0.79
C ARG A 70 19.63 -2.38 -1.36
N ILE A 71 20.22 -1.44 -2.09
CA ILE A 71 21.62 -1.54 -2.52
C ILE A 71 22.46 -0.60 -1.67
N GLY A 72 23.38 -1.18 -0.91
CA GLY A 72 24.36 -0.46 -0.10
C GLY A 72 23.76 0.31 1.08
N ASP A 73 24.63 0.77 1.98
CA ASP A 73 24.24 1.70 3.03
C ASP A 73 24.07 3.12 2.49
N GLY A 74 23.28 3.92 3.19
CA GLY A 74 22.92 5.26 2.73
C GLY A 74 24.09 6.17 3.00
N THR A 75 24.44 7.01 2.03
CA THR A 75 25.46 8.02 2.25
C THR A 75 24.88 9.11 3.12
N TRP A 76 25.65 9.51 4.12
CA TRP A 76 25.32 10.63 4.99
C TRP A 76 26.49 11.61 4.91
N ASP A 77 26.21 12.79 4.39
CA ASP A 77 27.19 13.87 4.33
C ASP A 77 26.63 15.10 5.02
N THR A 78 27.49 15.79 5.77
CA THR A 78 27.10 16.95 6.57
C THR A 78 28.13 18.04 6.39
N GLU A 79 27.70 19.12 5.74
CA GLU A 79 28.53 20.28 5.47
C GLU A 79 28.04 21.48 6.29
N LYS A 80 28.99 22.27 6.81
CA LYS A 80 28.69 23.51 7.54
C LYS A 80 28.86 24.70 6.60
N PHE A 81 27.79 25.43 6.36
CA PHE A 81 27.76 26.63 5.54
C PHE A 81 27.75 27.90 6.42
N ASN A 82 28.19 29.03 5.86
CA ASN A 82 28.17 30.36 6.50
C ASN A 82 28.79 30.40 7.91
N TYR A 83 30.09 30.12 8.04
CA TYR A 83 30.84 30.18 9.32
C TYR A 83 30.21 29.34 10.46
N GLY A 84 29.55 28.23 10.12
CA GLY A 84 28.94 27.33 11.10
C GLY A 84 27.53 27.74 11.56
N ASN A 85 26.95 28.80 11.00
CA ASN A 85 25.56 29.19 11.28
C ASN A 85 24.52 28.35 10.53
N GLN A 86 24.95 27.54 9.55
CA GLN A 86 24.05 26.66 8.80
C GLN A 86 24.67 25.28 8.64
N ILE A 87 23.85 24.24 8.84
CA ILE A 87 24.24 22.84 8.63
C ILE A 87 23.41 22.32 7.47
N GLY A 88 24.08 22.00 6.37
CA GLY A 88 23.51 21.25 5.25
C GLY A 88 23.68 19.77 5.51
N VAL A 89 22.59 19.01 5.43
CA VAL A 89 22.61 17.55 5.56
C VAL A 89 22.15 16.95 4.24
N ALA A 90 23.00 16.13 3.64
CA ALA A 90 22.69 15.35 2.46
C ALA A 90 22.59 13.87 2.82
N HIS A 91 21.43 13.27 2.55
CA HIS A 91 21.23 11.83 2.70
C HIS A 91 20.87 11.22 1.35
N GLY A 92 21.71 10.29 0.88
CA GLY A 92 21.48 9.55 -0.36
C GLY A 92 21.22 8.07 -0.06
N ARG A 93 20.16 7.49 -0.65
CA ARG A 93 19.89 6.06 -0.55
C ARG A 93 19.27 5.53 -1.83
N ILE A 94 19.82 4.43 -2.34
CA ILE A 94 19.27 3.70 -3.50
C ILE A 94 18.37 2.58 -2.97
N ILE A 95 17.10 2.61 -3.38
CA ILE A 95 16.11 1.57 -3.07
C ILE A 95 15.34 1.20 -4.33
N GLY A 96 14.93 -0.06 -4.41
CA GLY A 96 14.10 -0.59 -5.49
C GLY A 96 12.88 -1.31 -4.93
N PHE A 97 11.75 -1.12 -5.59
CA PHE A 97 10.51 -1.84 -5.33
C PHE A 97 10.13 -2.62 -6.58
N LEU A 98 9.84 -3.90 -6.42
CA LEU A 98 9.33 -4.74 -7.49
C LEU A 98 8.09 -5.47 -7.00
N LYS A 99 7.08 -5.58 -7.86
CA LYS A 99 5.95 -6.49 -7.67
C LYS A 99 6.35 -7.86 -8.22
N PRO A 100 6.64 -8.87 -7.38
CA PRO A 100 7.09 -10.16 -7.85
C PRO A 100 5.90 -10.96 -8.39
N THR A 101 6.05 -11.49 -9.60
CA THR A 101 5.15 -12.49 -10.18
C THR A 101 5.70 -13.88 -9.90
N PHE A 102 4.83 -14.85 -9.60
CA PHE A 102 5.24 -16.20 -9.24
C PHE A 102 4.68 -17.21 -10.26
N PRO A 103 5.42 -18.29 -10.56
CA PRO A 103 4.89 -19.35 -11.39
C PRO A 103 3.77 -20.08 -10.63
N SER A 104 2.61 -20.18 -11.26
CA SER A 104 1.46 -20.91 -10.72
C SER A 104 1.74 -22.41 -10.68
N SER A 105 1.41 -23.07 -9.57
CA SER A 105 1.55 -24.53 -9.45
C SER A 105 0.56 -25.31 -10.32
N TYR A 106 -0.47 -24.65 -10.85
CA TYR A 106 -1.53 -25.27 -11.64
C TYR A 106 -1.33 -25.11 -13.15
N SER A 107 -1.03 -23.89 -13.62
CA SER A 107 -0.87 -23.58 -15.05
C SER A 107 0.61 -23.55 -15.50
N GLY A 108 1.56 -23.46 -14.56
CA GLY A 108 2.98 -23.30 -14.85
C GLY A 108 3.35 -21.93 -15.45
N THR A 109 2.38 -21.04 -15.68
CA THR A 109 2.61 -19.70 -16.20
C THR A 109 2.91 -18.71 -15.07
N VAL A 110 3.63 -17.64 -15.40
CA VAL A 110 3.91 -16.53 -14.50
C VAL A 110 2.60 -15.78 -14.25
N GLU A 111 2.09 -15.85 -13.03
CA GLU A 111 0.83 -15.24 -12.64
C GLU A 111 1.05 -14.17 -11.54
N ASP A 112 0.18 -13.17 -11.56
CA ASP A 112 0.10 -12.13 -10.55
C ASP A 112 -1.02 -12.49 -9.56
N PHE A 113 -0.67 -12.71 -8.30
CA PHE A 113 -1.63 -13.14 -7.28
C PHE A 113 -2.38 -11.93 -6.70
N GLY A 114 -3.34 -11.45 -7.51
CA GLY A 114 -4.58 -10.80 -7.07
C GLY A 114 -4.42 -9.53 -6.22
N VAL A 115 -3.98 -8.43 -6.84
CA VAL A 115 -4.36 -7.10 -6.33
C VAL A 115 -5.59 -6.67 -7.11
N LEU A 116 -6.71 -6.47 -6.42
CA LEU A 116 -7.93 -5.94 -6.99
C LEU A 116 -8.19 -4.55 -6.43
N THR A 117 -8.49 -3.62 -7.33
CA THR A 117 -8.94 -2.28 -6.98
C THR A 117 -10.43 -2.22 -7.25
N VAL A 118 -11.22 -1.95 -6.22
CA VAL A 118 -12.68 -1.80 -6.32
C VAL A 118 -13.01 -0.34 -6.12
N ASP A 119 -13.58 0.27 -7.16
CA ASP A 119 -14.05 1.65 -7.13
C ASP A 119 -15.52 1.66 -6.71
N CYS A 120 -15.78 2.13 -5.49
CA CYS A 120 -17.11 2.21 -4.91
C CYS A 120 -17.60 3.66 -4.91
N ALA A 121 -18.86 3.87 -5.31
CA ALA A 121 -19.52 5.16 -5.10
C ALA A 121 -19.77 5.38 -3.60
N ILE A 122 -19.53 6.60 -3.11
CA ILE A 122 -19.97 7.03 -1.78
C ILE A 122 -21.34 7.67 -1.94
N LEU A 123 -22.32 7.17 -1.19
CA LEU A 123 -23.63 7.80 -1.04
C LEU A 123 -23.51 8.94 -0.02
N GLY A 124 -23.39 10.16 -0.52
CA GLY A 124 -23.37 11.37 0.30
C GLY A 124 -22.98 12.58 -0.53
N ASP A 125 -23.99 13.37 -0.88
CA ASP A 125 -23.92 14.78 -1.31
C ASP A 125 -25.30 15.45 -1.08
N ASP A 126 -26.03 15.04 -0.02
CA ASP A 126 -27.14 15.80 0.59
C ASP A 126 -26.70 16.28 1.98
#